data_AF-A0A4Y6PZM4-F1
#
_entry.id   AF-A0A4Y6PZM4-F1
#
_cell.length_a   1.000
_cell.length_b   1.000
_cell.length_c   1.000
_cell.angle_alpha   90.00
_cell.angle_beta   90.00
_cell.angle_gamma   90.00
#
_symmetry.space_group_name_H-M   'P 1'
#
loop_
_entity.id
_entity.type
_entity.pdbx_description
1 polymer ?
#
loop_
_entity_poly.entity_id
_entity_poly.type
_entity_poly.pdbx_seq_one_letter_code
_entity_poly.pdbx_strand_id
1 'polypeptide(L)' 'MAIDKERLFDVRTVERNIEKGLITREEYHEYLESLDDSADNAESMEAEFEEGVLEEDEEEEDEGEE' A
#
# COMPACT_ATOMS: atom_id res chain seq x y z
N MET A 1 -2.10 -7.23 26.72
CA MET A 1 -1.59 -7.44 25.35
C MET A 1 -0.39 -6.54 25.19
N ALA A 2 0.81 -7.11 25.02
CA ALA A 2 1.96 -6.33 24.58
C ALA A 2 1.71 -5.95 23.11
N ILE A 3 1.90 -4.68 22.76
CA ILE A 3 1.88 -4.25 21.36
C ILE A 3 3.19 -4.74 20.76
N ASP A 4 3.13 -5.59 19.73
CA ASP A 4 4.32 -5.98 18.96
C ASP A 4 5.00 -4.74 18.42
N LYS A 5 6.32 -4.62 18.62
CA LYS A 5 7.09 -3.46 18.15
C LYS A 5 6.95 -3.25 16.64
N GLU A 6 6.88 -4.33 15.86
CA GLU A 6 6.66 -4.29 14.42
C GLU A 6 5.33 -3.61 14.05
N ARG A 7 4.30 -3.72 14.89
CA ARG A 7 3.00 -3.07 14.65
C ARG A 7 3.04 -1.56 14.90
N LEU A 8 4.03 -1.03 15.61
CA LEU A 8 4.17 0.41 15.80
C LEU A 8 4.58 1.10 14.50
N PHE A 9 5.41 0.42 13.69
CA PHE A 9 5.94 0.90 12.42
C PHE A 9 5.15 0.41 11.19
N ASP A 10 4.00 -0.24 11.39
CA ASP A 10 3.13 -0.70 10.29
C ASP A 10 2.59 0.50 9.49
N VAL A 11 2.78 0.48 8.17
CA VAL A 11 2.42 1.55 7.23
C VAL A 11 0.97 2.04 7.36
N ARG A 12 0.04 1.15 7.76
CA ARG A 12 -1.39 1.48 7.89
C ARG A 12 -1.68 2.29 9.16
N THR A 13 -0.79 2.23 10.14
CA THR A 13 -0.99 2.82 11.47
C THR A 13 0.10 3.76 11.93
N VAL A 14 1.26 3.78 11.25
CA VAL A 14 2.45 4.52 11.66
C VAL A 14 2.16 6.02 11.87
N GLU A 15 1.46 6.67 10.94
CA GLU A 15 1.09 8.08 11.06
C GLU A 15 0.25 8.35 12.31
N ARG A 16 -0.75 7.48 12.57
CA ARG A 16 -1.61 7.57 13.75
C ARG A 16 -0.84 7.32 15.05
N ASN A 17 0.16 6.44 15.00
CA ASN A 17 1.01 6.14 16.16
C ASN A 17 1.94 7.32 16.46
N ILE A 18 2.42 8.02 15.43
CA ILE A 18 3.18 9.28 15.56
C ILE A 18 2.31 10.38 16.15
N GLU A 19 1.09 10.59 15.63
CA GLU A 19 0.15 11.58 16.15
C GLU A 19 -0.23 11.33 17.62
N LYS A 20 -0.30 10.06 18.02
CA LYS A 20 -0.56 9.66 19.42
C LYS A 20 0.68 9.73 20.32
N GLY A 21 1.86 10.02 19.76
CA GLY A 21 3.12 10.06 20.49
C GLY A 21 3.61 8.70 20.96
N LEU A 22 3.17 7.61 20.32
CA LEU A 22 3.66 6.26 20.61
C LEU A 22 5.05 6.00 20.04
N ILE A 23 5.38 6.69 18.95
CA ILE A 23 6.70 6.72 18.29
C ILE A 23 6.92 8.12 17.71
N THR A 24 8.17 8.51 17.46
CA THR A 24 8.50 9.76 16.78
C THR A 24 8.77 9.57 15.28
N ARG A 25 8.86 10.69 14.57
CA ARG A 25 9.23 10.66 13.14
C ARG A 25 10.68 10.20 12.97
N GLU A 26 11.56 10.57 13.89
CA GLU A 26 12.96 10.10 13.88
C GLU A 26 13.05 8.60 14.13
N GLU A 27 12.32 8.06 15.11
CA GLU A 27 12.31 6.61 15.38
C GLU A 27 11.80 5.81 14.19
N TYR A 28 10.80 6.32 13.46
CA TYR A 28 10.34 5.69 12.24
C TYR A 28 11.39 5.72 11.13
N HIS A 29 12.11 6.84 10.97
CA HIS A 29 13.19 6.94 9.99
C HIS A 29 14.33 5.97 10.29
N GLU A 30 14.77 5.89 11.54
CA GLU A 30 15.81 4.95 11.97
C GLU A 30 15.37 3.50 11.75
N TYR A 31 14.10 3.19 12.00
CA TYR A 31 13.53 1.87 11.68
C TYR A 31 13.64 1.57 10.18
N LEU A 32 13.26 2.51 9.30
CA LEU A 32 13.34 2.32 7.85
C LEU A 32 14.78 2.12 7.38
N GLU A 33 15.74 2.87 7.93
CA GLU A 33 17.17 2.72 7.62
C GLU A 33 17.75 1.39 8.11
N SER A 34 17.15 0.78 9.12
CA SER A 34 17.56 -0.53 9.64
C SER A 34 17.06 -1.71 8.81
N LEU A 35 16.14 -1.49 7.87
CA LEU A 35 15.62 -2.54 7.00
C LEU A 35 16.64 -2.94 5.95
N ASP A 36 16.83 -4.25 5.77
CA ASP A 36 17.68 -4.78 4.71
C ASP A 36 17.13 -4.45 3.32
N ASP A 37 18.03 -4.12 2.40
CA ASP A 37 17.67 -4.00 0.98
C ASP A 37 17.22 -5.37 0.46
N SER A 38 15.98 -5.44 0.02
CA SER A 38 15.37 -6.67 -0.51
C SER A 38 15.33 -6.70 -2.04
N ALA A 39 15.93 -5.71 -2.71
CA ALA A 39 15.97 -5.66 -4.18
C ALA A 39 16.62 -6.92 -4.77
N ASP A 40 17.67 -7.45 -4.13
CA ASP A 40 18.36 -8.67 -4.56
C ASP A 40 17.49 -9.95 -4.43
N ASN A 41 16.42 -9.90 -3.63
CA ASN A 41 15.48 -11.01 -3.44
C ASN A 41 14.24 -10.91 -4.36
N ALA A 42 14.18 -9.90 -5.24
CA ALA A 42 13.05 -9.72 -6.13
C ALA A 42 13.08 -10.75 -7.28
N GLU A 43 11.95 -11.40 -7.53
CA GLU A 43 11.77 -12.24 -8.72
C GLU A 43 11.48 -11.36 -9.94
N SER A 44 12.17 -11.65 -11.05
CA SER A 44 11.97 -10.93 -12.32
C SER A 44 10.59 -11.29 -12.87
N MET A 45 9.66 -10.33 -12.85
CA MET A 45 8.36 -10.47 -13.49
C MET A 45 8.31 -9.59 -14.74
N GLU A 46 8.01 -10.20 -15.88
CA GLU A 46 7.67 -9.50 -17.11
C GLU A 46 6.17 -9.19 -17.07
N ALA A 47 5.81 -7.91 -17.18
CA ALA A 47 4.44 -7.46 -17.31
C ALA A 47 4.25 -6.81 -18.67
N GLU A 48 3.26 -7.27 -19.42
CA GLU A 48 2.83 -6.67 -20.68
C GLU A 48 1.60 -5.80 -20.41
N PHE A 49 1.62 -4.57 -20.90
CA PHE A 49 0.45 -3.68 -20.81
C PHE A 49 -0.51 -4.07 -21.93
N GLU A 50 -1.68 -4.59 -21.55
CA GLU A 50 -2.78 -4.83 -22.49
C GLU A 50 -3.64 -3.55 -22.57
N GLU A 51 -3.75 -3.00 -23.78
CA GLU A 51 -4.58 -1.83 -24.08
C GLU A 51 -6.05 -2.27 -24.20
N GLY A 52 -7.00 -1.53 -23.61
CA GLY A 52 -8.44 -1.80 -23.73
C GLY A 52 -9.09 -2.62 -22.59
N VAL A 53 -8.36 -2.96 -21.51
CA VAL A 53 -8.87 -3.78 -20.38
C VAL A 53 -10.09 -3.18 -19.65
N LEU A 54 -10.37 -1.90 -19.85
CA LEU A 54 -11.47 -1.17 -19.17
C LEU A 54 -12.66 -0.85 -20.08
N GLU A 55 -12.67 -1.27 -21.35
CA GLU A 55 -13.65 -0.81 -22.35
C GLU A 55 -14.92 -1.69 -22.51
N GLU A 56 -15.20 -2.62 -21.59
CA GLU A 56 -16.29 -3.61 -21.76
C GLU A 56 -17.51 -3.47 -20.84
N ASP A 57 -17.81 -2.30 -20.26
CA ASP A 57 -19.09 -2.07 -19.57
C ASP A 57 -19.68 -0.68 -19.86
N GLU A 58 -19.91 -0.35 -21.14
CA GLU A 58 -20.97 0.60 -21.51
C GLU A 58 -22.29 -0.21 -21.59
N GLU A 59 -22.97 -0.38 -20.46
CA GLU A 59 -24.36 -0.85 -20.42
C GLU A 59 -25.22 0.14 -21.22
N GLU A 60 -25.79 -0.29 -22.36
CA GLU A 60 -26.76 0.49 -23.13
C GLU A 60 -27.95 0.89 -22.25
N GLU A 61 -28.16 2.20 -22.06
CA GLU A 61 -29.40 2.73 -21.49
C GLU A 61 -30.56 2.42 -22.46
N ASP A 62 -31.38 1.42 -22.10
CA ASP A 62 -32.66 1.12 -22.76
C ASP A 62 -33.64 2.29 -22.55
N GLU A 63 -33.61 3.28 -23.46
CA GLU A 63 -34.66 4.29 -23.59
C GLU A 63 -35.93 3.63 -24.16
N GLY A 64 -36.69 2.96 -23.29
CA GLY A 64 -38.05 2.52 -23.59
C GLY A 64 -38.99 3.73 -23.75
N GLU A 65 -39.29 4.09 -25.00
CA GLU A 65 -40.36 5.04 -25.37
C GLU A 65 -41.76 4.53 -24.95
N GLU A 66 -42.64 5.48 -24.56
CA GLU A 66 -44.00 5.31 -23.98
C GLU A 66 -45.01 4.45 -24.75
#